data_AF-A0A2V3JPL2-F1
#
_entry.id   AF-A0A2V3JPL2-F1
#
_cell.length_a   1.000
_cell.length_b   1.000
_cell.length_c   1.000
_cell.angle_alpha   90.00
_cell.angle_beta   90.00
_cell.angle_gamma   90.00
#
_symmetry.space_group_name_H-M   'P 1'
#
loop_
_entity.id
_entity.type
_entity.pdbx_description
1 polymer ?
#
loop_
_entity_poly.entity_id
_entity_poly.type
_entity_poly.pdbx_seq_one_letter_code
_entity_poly.pdbx_strand_id
1 'polypeptide(L)'
;MRLENNHQYSARVKIKTPSRRQRDSTIARSVDFTTIDDARITELYRDETGASATVEGHSQVPFAGDIVFTVSKDGETIEEIRKKSPILMSDDDETTEVIWASRLPAGTYELSVKVMGNDGNVVDVLETVIEAEDSGYNATTTSTTSPEETPGFNVYGVTLAILAIHLFRKDR
;
A
#
# COMPACT_ATOMS: atom_id res chain seq x y z
N MET A 1 -8.29 -3.52 -26.01
CA MET A 1 -7.11 -3.48 -26.91
C MET A 1 -6.02 -2.79 -26.12
N ARG A 2 -4.81 -3.34 -26.05
CA ARG A 2 -3.75 -2.78 -25.19
C ARG A 2 -2.78 -1.96 -26.04
N LEU A 3 -2.41 -0.78 -25.54
CA LEU A 3 -1.37 0.05 -26.13
C LEU A 3 -0.07 -0.06 -25.32
N GLU A 4 1.05 0.24 -25.96
CA GLU A 4 2.37 0.25 -25.31
C GLU A 4 2.69 1.65 -24.79
N ASN A 5 3.41 1.73 -23.67
CA ASN A 5 3.76 3.04 -23.11
C ASN A 5 4.73 3.78 -24.01
N ASN A 6 4.56 5.10 -24.11
CA ASN A 6 5.41 6.01 -24.88
C ASN A 6 5.61 5.58 -26.36
N HIS A 7 4.60 4.92 -26.92
CA HIS A 7 4.60 4.46 -28.31
C HIS A 7 3.74 5.37 -29.18
N GLN A 8 4.18 5.59 -30.43
CA GLN A 8 3.44 6.42 -31.37
C GLN A 8 2.45 5.58 -32.17
N TYR A 9 1.17 5.96 -32.11
CA TYR A 9 0.09 5.32 -32.86
C TYR A 9 -0.60 6.33 -33.78
N SER A 10 -1.38 5.81 -34.73
CA SER A 10 -2.20 6.62 -35.62
C SER A 10 -3.66 6.18 -35.54
N ALA A 11 -4.54 7.08 -35.15
CA ALA A 11 -5.98 6.87 -35.17
C ALA A 11 -6.52 7.24 -36.54
N ARG A 12 -7.25 6.32 -37.19
CA ARG A 12 -7.86 6.55 -38.50
C ARG A 12 -9.37 6.52 -38.41
N VAL A 13 -10.02 7.59 -38.87
CA VAL A 13 -11.48 7.68 -38.97
C VAL A 13 -11.88 7.68 -40.44
N LYS A 14 -12.85 6.82 -40.79
CA LYS A 14 -13.47 6.78 -42.13
C LYS A 14 -14.95 7.11 -42.00
N ILE A 15 -15.35 8.23 -42.59
CA ILE A 15 -16.73 8.69 -42.62
C ILE A 15 -17.31 8.37 -43.99
N LYS A 16 -18.34 7.53 -44.02
CA LYS A 16 -19.11 7.26 -45.24
C LYS A 16 -20.41 8.05 -45.17
N THR A 17 -20.64 8.92 -46.15
CA THR A 17 -21.87 9.70 -46.26
C THR A 17 -22.70 9.14 -47.41
N PRO A 18 -23.76 8.36 -47.12
CA PRO A 18 -24.64 7.83 -48.15
C PRO A 18 -25.50 8.95 -48.75
N SER A 19 -25.69 8.94 -50.07
CA SER A 19 -26.54 9.93 -50.75
C SER A 19 -27.58 9.23 -51.63
N ARG A 20 -28.85 9.68 -51.56
CA ARG A 20 -29.93 9.14 -52.41
C ARG A 20 -29.94 9.74 -53.82
N ARG A 21 -29.19 10.82 -54.07
CA ARG A 21 -29.19 11.57 -55.34
C ARG A 21 -27.80 11.69 -56.00
N GLN A 22 -26.73 11.31 -55.32
CA GLN A 22 -25.35 11.29 -55.81
C GLN A 22 -24.63 10.01 -55.35
N ARG A 23 -23.40 9.77 -55.86
CA ARG A 23 -22.55 8.69 -55.36
C ARG A 23 -22.20 8.91 -53.90
N ASP A 24 -22.18 7.83 -53.11
CA ASP A 24 -21.68 7.82 -51.74
C ASP A 24 -20.30 8.49 -51.66
N SER A 25 -20.13 9.45 -50.75
CA SER A 25 -18.83 10.05 -50.49
C SER A 25 -18.16 9.37 -49.29
N THR A 26 -16.85 9.23 -49.34
CA THR A 26 -16.04 8.71 -48.23
C THR A 26 -14.92 9.70 -47.94
N ILE A 27 -14.82 10.13 -46.69
CA ILE A 27 -13.70 10.93 -46.19
C ILE A 27 -12.93 10.08 -45.19
N ALA A 28 -11.61 10.03 -45.32
CA ALA A 28 -10.73 9.42 -44.34
C ALA A 28 -9.78 10.48 -43.77
N ARG A 29 -9.59 10.44 -42.45
CA ARG A 29 -8.63 11.28 -41.73
C ARG A 29 -7.82 10.39 -40.79
N SER A 30 -6.56 10.75 -40.59
CA SER A 30 -5.67 10.12 -39.61
C SER A 30 -5.06 11.18 -38.73
N VAL A 31 -4.84 10.86 -37.45
CA VAL A 31 -4.15 11.69 -36.47
C VAL A 31 -3.19 10.81 -35.68
N ASP A 32 -1.95 11.28 -35.53
CA ASP A 32 -0.94 10.58 -34.76
C ASP A 32 -0.96 11.05 -33.29
N PHE A 33 -0.69 10.13 -32.37
CA PHE A 33 -0.65 10.40 -30.94
C PHE A 33 0.36 9.48 -30.25
N THR A 34 0.89 9.93 -29.10
CA THR A 34 1.73 9.12 -28.23
C THR A 34 0.89 8.65 -27.04
N THR A 35 1.01 7.37 -26.71
CA THR A 35 0.28 6.75 -25.61
C THR A 35 1.05 6.86 -24.31
N ILE A 36 0.34 7.11 -23.22
CA ILE A 36 0.90 7.24 -21.87
C ILE A 36 -0.01 6.47 -20.91
N ASP A 37 0.56 5.81 -19.91
CA ASP A 37 -0.20 5.24 -18.79
C ASP A 37 -0.83 6.34 -17.93
N ASP A 38 -1.98 6.04 -17.36
CA ASP A 38 -2.70 6.98 -16.50
C ASP A 38 -3.44 6.18 -15.43
N ALA A 39 -3.41 6.71 -14.22
CA ALA A 39 -3.98 6.10 -13.03
C ALA A 39 -4.20 7.16 -11.95
N ARG A 40 -5.21 6.97 -11.10
CA ARG A 40 -5.64 7.98 -10.14
C ARG A 40 -5.95 7.36 -8.79
N ILE A 41 -5.64 8.10 -7.72
CA ILE A 41 -6.06 7.75 -6.36
C ILE A 41 -7.55 8.10 -6.21
N THR A 42 -8.38 7.09 -5.91
CA THR A 42 -9.82 7.25 -5.72
C THR A 42 -10.22 7.26 -4.25
N GLU A 43 -9.49 6.52 -3.41
CA GLU A 43 -9.74 6.41 -1.98
C GLU A 43 -8.44 6.40 -1.18
N LEU A 44 -8.50 6.90 0.06
CA LEU A 44 -7.36 6.94 0.99
C LEU A 44 -7.85 6.77 2.44
N TYR A 45 -7.34 5.75 3.12
CA TYR A 45 -7.46 5.56 4.57
C TYR A 45 -6.10 5.72 5.23
N ARG A 46 -6.09 6.20 6.48
CA ARG A 46 -4.86 6.45 7.25
C ARG A 46 -5.14 6.51 8.74
N ASP A 47 -4.18 6.03 9.52
CA ASP A 47 -4.11 6.16 10.96
C ASP A 47 -2.65 6.13 11.45
N GLU A 48 -2.47 6.13 12.76
CA GLU A 48 -1.16 6.10 13.40
C GLU A 48 -0.40 4.77 13.22
N THR A 49 -1.00 3.74 12.62
CA THR A 49 -0.39 2.42 12.41
C THR A 49 -0.11 2.15 10.94
N GLY A 50 -0.90 2.72 10.02
CA GLY A 50 -0.71 2.52 8.59
C GLY A 50 -1.55 3.44 7.71
N ALA A 51 -1.56 3.12 6.42
CA ALA A 51 -2.41 3.75 5.42
C ALA A 51 -2.74 2.77 4.30
N SER A 52 -3.83 3.04 3.59
CA SER A 52 -4.15 2.34 2.35
C SER A 52 -4.68 3.31 1.31
N ALA A 53 -4.37 3.06 0.04
CA ALA A 53 -4.85 3.85 -1.07
C ALA A 53 -5.43 2.94 -2.15
N THR A 54 -6.59 3.32 -2.68
CA THR A 54 -7.18 2.70 -3.87
C THR A 54 -6.76 3.49 -5.09
N VAL A 55 -6.21 2.79 -6.08
CA VAL A 55 -5.77 3.37 -7.35
C VAL A 55 -6.56 2.74 -8.48
N GLU A 56 -7.16 3.57 -9.35
CA GLU A 56 -7.90 3.18 -10.54
C GLU A 56 -7.09 3.49 -11.80
N GLY A 57 -7.01 2.56 -12.75
CA GLY A 57 -6.39 2.78 -14.05
C GLY A 57 -7.31 3.54 -15.01
N HIS A 58 -6.76 4.44 -15.83
CA HIS A 58 -7.53 5.29 -16.75
C HIS A 58 -7.04 5.26 -18.21
N SER A 59 -6.08 4.40 -18.53
CA SER A 59 -5.50 4.32 -19.87
C SER A 59 -5.67 2.95 -20.52
N GLN A 60 -5.59 2.93 -21.85
CA GLN A 60 -5.45 1.69 -22.63
C GLN A 60 -4.00 1.17 -22.62
N VAL A 61 -3.06 1.98 -22.14
CA VAL A 61 -1.75 1.51 -21.68
C VAL A 61 -1.94 0.97 -20.26
N PRO A 62 -1.62 -0.29 -19.97
CA PRO A 62 -1.76 -0.82 -18.62
C PRO A 62 -0.83 -0.07 -17.68
N PHE A 63 -1.37 0.36 -16.54
CA PHE A 63 -0.58 0.89 -15.46
C PHE A 63 0.08 -0.28 -14.72
N ALA A 64 1.39 -0.20 -14.52
CA ALA A 64 2.21 -1.17 -13.78
C ALA A 64 3.26 -0.41 -12.94
N GLY A 65 2.88 0.76 -12.46
CA GLY A 65 3.73 1.70 -11.73
C GLY A 65 3.91 1.35 -10.25
N ASP A 66 4.35 2.33 -9.47
CA ASP A 66 4.51 2.20 -8.02
C ASP A 66 3.57 3.15 -7.28
N ILE A 67 3.18 2.78 -6.07
CA ILE A 67 2.48 3.63 -5.12
C ILE A 67 3.45 3.92 -3.97
N VAL A 68 3.69 5.20 -3.69
CA VAL A 68 4.67 5.66 -2.71
C VAL A 68 3.95 6.40 -1.60
N PHE A 69 4.04 5.88 -0.38
CA PHE A 69 3.52 6.50 0.83
C PHE A 69 4.68 7.15 1.57
N THR A 70 4.57 8.45 1.86
CA THR A 70 5.56 9.20 2.63
C THR A 70 4.88 9.85 3.82
N VAL A 71 5.31 9.51 5.03
CA VAL A 71 4.92 10.20 6.26
C VAL A 71 6.02 11.16 6.67
N SER A 72 5.65 12.41 6.95
CA SER A 72 6.56 13.43 7.46
C SER A 72 5.99 14.18 8.66
N LYS A 73 6.87 14.85 9.40
CA LYS A 73 6.50 15.78 10.46
C LYS A 73 7.47 16.94 10.47
N ASP A 74 6.94 18.16 10.54
CA ASP A 74 7.75 19.39 10.57
C ASP A 74 8.76 19.48 9.40
N GLY A 75 8.39 18.92 8.24
CA GLY A 75 9.23 18.87 7.04
C GLY A 75 10.29 17.76 7.01
N GLU A 76 10.38 16.91 8.05
CA GLU A 76 11.27 15.75 8.08
C GLU A 76 10.52 14.46 7.70
N THR A 77 11.05 13.70 6.75
CA THR A 77 10.51 12.38 6.40
C THR A 77 10.79 11.38 7.52
N ILE A 78 9.74 10.82 8.09
CA ILE A 78 9.82 9.77 9.10
C ILE A 78 9.97 8.41 8.43
N GLU A 79 9.13 8.14 7.43
CA GLU A 79 9.14 6.88 6.71
C GLU A 79 8.64 7.07 5.27
N GLU A 80 9.22 6.31 4.35
CA GLU A 80 8.75 6.18 2.97
C GLU A 80 8.63 4.70 2.62
N ILE A 81 7.45 4.29 2.17
CA ILE A 81 7.16 2.92 1.75
C ILE A 81 6.74 2.94 0.28
N ARG A 82 7.48 2.23 -0.56
CA ARG A 82 7.18 2.02 -1.98
C ARG A 82 6.59 0.63 -2.20
N LYS A 83 5.44 0.56 -2.86
CA LYS A 83 4.77 -0.68 -3.25
C LYS A 83 4.57 -0.73 -4.75
N LYS A 84 4.81 -1.90 -5.34
CA LYS A 84 4.49 -2.14 -6.75
C LYS A 84 2.98 -2.32 -6.89
N SER A 85 2.35 -1.59 -7.78
CA SER A 85 0.93 -1.82 -8.11
C SER A 85 0.82 -3.09 -8.97
N PRO A 86 -0.27 -3.89 -8.84
CA PRO A 86 -0.59 -4.86 -9.88
C PRO A 86 -0.86 -4.14 -11.21
N ILE A 87 -1.03 -4.93 -12.27
CA ILE A 87 -1.37 -4.36 -13.58
C ILE A 87 -2.82 -3.90 -13.55
N LEU A 88 -3.05 -2.60 -13.71
CA LEU A 88 -4.38 -2.00 -13.82
C LEU A 88 -4.66 -1.59 -15.27
N MET A 89 -5.78 -2.05 -15.82
CA MET A 89 -6.32 -1.51 -17.07
C MET A 89 -7.27 -0.34 -16.78
N SER A 90 -7.79 0.29 -17.83
CA SER A 90 -8.89 1.27 -17.69
C SER A 90 -10.05 0.67 -16.91
N ASP A 91 -10.49 1.41 -15.89
CA ASP A 91 -11.62 1.09 -14.98
C ASP A 91 -11.35 -0.11 -14.05
N ASP A 92 -10.13 -0.67 -14.04
CA ASP A 92 -9.68 -1.60 -13.00
C ASP A 92 -9.11 -0.80 -11.82
N ASP A 93 -9.40 -1.23 -10.59
CA ASP A 93 -8.85 -0.64 -9.38
C ASP A 93 -8.18 -1.70 -8.46
N GLU A 94 -7.31 -1.22 -7.58
CA GLU A 94 -6.73 -2.02 -6.50
C GLU A 94 -6.45 -1.17 -5.27
N THR A 95 -6.64 -1.76 -4.09
CA THR A 95 -6.24 -1.17 -2.81
C THR A 95 -4.86 -1.67 -2.37
N THR A 96 -3.92 -0.76 -2.15
CA THR A 96 -2.61 -1.07 -1.56
C THR A 96 -2.53 -0.56 -0.14
N GLU A 97 -2.22 -1.46 0.79
CA GLU A 97 -2.04 -1.16 2.21
C GLU A 97 -0.55 -1.18 2.62
N VAL A 98 -0.20 -0.29 3.54
CA VAL A 98 1.11 -0.19 4.18
C VAL A 98 0.95 -0.01 5.68
N ILE A 99 1.90 -0.57 6.43
CA ILE A 99 1.99 -0.46 7.89
C ILE A 99 3.33 0.20 8.19
N TRP A 100 3.33 1.22 9.05
CA TRP A 100 4.53 1.91 9.49
C TRP A 100 5.42 0.97 10.29
N ALA A 101 6.75 1.19 10.27
CA ALA A 101 7.70 0.36 11.02
C ALA A 101 7.38 0.32 12.54
N SER A 102 6.80 1.41 13.05
CA SER A 102 6.25 1.52 14.40
C SER A 102 5.04 2.45 14.41
N ARG A 103 4.11 2.22 15.34
CA ARG A 103 2.99 3.14 15.60
C ARG A 103 3.52 4.57 15.82
N LEU A 104 2.96 5.53 15.10
CA LEU A 104 3.31 6.94 15.20
C LEU A 104 2.97 7.45 16.62
N PRO A 105 3.91 8.11 17.32
CA PRO A 105 3.63 8.75 18.60
C PRO A 105 2.56 9.83 18.47
N ALA A 106 1.94 10.22 19.59
CA ALA A 106 0.93 11.26 19.60
C ALA A 106 1.40 12.55 18.91
N GLY A 107 0.55 13.12 18.05
CA GLY A 107 0.84 14.33 17.29
C GLY A 107 0.22 14.33 15.90
N THR A 108 0.54 15.38 15.14
CA THR A 108 0.07 15.59 13.77
C THR A 108 1.19 15.32 12.78
N TYR A 109 0.89 14.58 11.72
CA TYR A 109 1.83 14.18 10.67
C TYR A 109 1.25 14.48 9.29
N GLU A 110 2.10 14.75 8.32
CA GLU A 110 1.70 14.85 6.92
C GLU A 110 1.82 13.47 6.26
N LEU A 111 0.86 13.13 5.41
CA LEU A 111 0.90 11.95 4.55
C LEU A 111 0.79 12.40 3.09
N SER A 112 1.78 12.03 2.29
CA SER A 112 1.76 12.16 0.83
C SER A 112 1.69 10.77 0.20
N VAL A 113 0.71 10.52 -0.66
CA VAL A 113 0.63 9.33 -1.49
C VAL A 113 0.83 9.72 -2.94
N LYS A 114 1.83 9.13 -3.60
CA LYS A 114 2.15 9.38 -5.01
C LYS A 114 1.96 8.12 -5.84
N VAL A 115 1.28 8.27 -6.97
CA VAL A 115 1.20 7.25 -8.02
C VAL A 115 2.28 7.57 -9.03
N MET A 116 3.27 6.67 -9.14
CA MET A 116 4.39 6.76 -10.06
C MET A 116 4.06 5.92 -11.29
N GLY A 117 4.06 6.53 -12.47
CA GLY A 117 3.80 5.89 -13.76
C GLY A 117 4.88 4.88 -14.17
N ASN A 118 4.62 4.19 -15.27
CA ASN A 118 5.49 3.15 -15.83
C ASN A 118 6.90 3.66 -16.15
N ASP A 119 7.03 4.95 -16.51
CA ASP A 119 8.30 5.60 -16.82
C ASP A 119 8.91 6.34 -15.61
N GLY A 120 8.31 6.19 -14.43
CA GLY A 120 8.75 6.83 -13.18
C GLY A 120 8.35 8.30 -13.05
N ASN A 121 7.49 8.82 -13.95
CA ASN A 121 6.86 10.12 -13.78
C ASN A 121 5.78 10.06 -12.69
N VAL A 122 5.49 11.19 -12.05
CA VAL A 122 4.35 11.29 -11.14
C VAL A 122 3.09 11.41 -11.99
N VAL A 123 2.12 10.52 -11.78
CA VAL A 123 0.84 10.50 -12.49
C VAL A 123 -0.25 11.15 -11.62
N ASP A 124 -0.26 10.84 -10.33
CA ASP A 124 -1.20 11.44 -9.37
C ASP A 124 -0.56 11.61 -7.99
N VAL A 125 -1.08 12.56 -7.21
CA VAL A 125 -0.62 12.86 -5.84
C VAL A 125 -1.82 13.22 -4.98
N LEU A 126 -1.90 12.62 -3.79
CA LEU A 126 -2.84 12.98 -2.75
C LEU A 126 -2.10 13.26 -1.44
N GLU A 127 -2.31 14.47 -0.90
CA GLU A 127 -1.70 14.91 0.35
C GLU A 127 -2.76 15.12 1.43
N THR A 128 -2.42 14.74 2.66
CA THR A 128 -3.35 14.82 3.78
C THR A 128 -2.63 14.75 5.14
N VAL A 129 -3.38 14.67 6.24
CA VAL A 129 -2.86 14.73 7.61
C VAL A 129 -3.30 13.53 8.44
N ILE A 130 -2.38 12.91 9.18
CA ILE A 130 -2.65 11.89 10.20
C ILE A 130 -2.64 12.56 11.58
N GLU A 131 -3.70 12.37 12.35
CA GLU A 131 -3.78 12.77 13.76
C GLU A 131 -3.61 11.51 14.62
N ALA A 132 -2.44 11.36 15.26
CA ALA A 132 -2.16 10.24 16.15
C ALA A 132 -2.53 10.62 17.59
N GLU A 133 -3.43 9.86 18.19
CA GLU A 133 -3.84 10.04 19.58
C GLU A 133 -2.93 9.24 20.53
N ASP A 134 -2.70 9.79 21.72
CA ASP A 134 -2.11 9.02 22.81
C ASP A 134 -3.14 7.98 23.27
N SER A 135 -2.88 6.71 22.98
CA SER A 135 -3.81 5.63 23.31
C SER A 135 -3.98 5.40 24.82
N GLY A 136 -3.26 6.11 25.70
CA GLY A 136 -3.48 6.07 27.15
C GLY A 136 -3.21 4.71 27.81
N TYR A 137 -2.89 3.68 27.02
CA TYR A 137 -2.39 2.40 27.48
C TYR A 137 -0.95 2.57 27.95
N ASN A 138 -0.83 3.17 29.13
CA ASN A 138 0.20 2.76 30.07
C ASN A 138 -0.05 1.26 30.29
N ALA A 139 0.70 0.41 29.59
CA ALA A 139 0.99 -0.90 30.11
C ALA A 139 1.64 -0.62 31.47
N THR A 140 0.84 -0.64 32.53
CA THR A 140 1.33 -0.70 33.89
C THR A 140 2.31 -1.83 33.86
N THR A 141 3.59 -1.47 33.88
CA THR A 141 4.66 -2.39 34.16
C THR A 141 4.30 -2.88 35.54
N THR A 142 3.61 -4.03 35.62
CA THR A 142 3.56 -4.83 36.82
C THR A 142 5.00 -5.20 37.04
N SER A 143 5.70 -4.27 37.71
CA SER A 143 6.93 -4.52 38.40
C SER A 143 6.60 -5.73 39.23
N THR A 144 7.11 -6.88 38.81
CA THR A 144 7.07 -8.08 39.64
C THR A 144 7.98 -7.74 40.79
N THR A 145 7.42 -7.07 41.79
CA THR A 145 8.02 -6.96 43.11
C THR A 145 8.29 -8.38 43.53
N SER A 146 9.58 -8.68 43.60
CA SER A 146 10.15 -9.84 44.26
C SER A 146 9.31 -10.16 45.50
N PRO A 147 8.82 -11.41 45.67
CA PRO A 147 8.02 -11.74 46.85
C PRO A 147 8.88 -11.51 48.09
N GLU A 148 8.46 -10.56 48.93
CA GLU A 148 9.00 -10.35 50.26
C GLU A 148 9.00 -11.70 51.00
N GLU A 149 10.16 -12.04 51.55
CA GLU A 149 10.36 -13.22 52.36
C GLU A 149 9.43 -13.20 53.58
N THR A 150 8.49 -14.15 53.61
CA THR A 150 7.74 -14.48 54.81
C THR A 150 8.73 -14.99 55.87
N PRO A 151 8.78 -14.42 57.09
CA PRO A 151 9.70 -14.89 58.12
C PRO A 151 9.18 -16.22 58.67
N GLY A 152 9.77 -17.32 58.24
CA GLY A 152 9.53 -18.62 58.85
C GLY A 152 9.69 -19.80 57.89
N PHE A 153 10.92 -20.29 57.77
CA PHE A 153 11.33 -21.70 57.88
C PHE A 153 12.66 -21.90 57.13
N ASN A 154 13.75 -21.98 57.90
CA ASN A 154 15.02 -22.49 57.42
C ASN A 154 14.87 -23.98 57.11
N VAL A 155 15.11 -24.41 55.85
CA VAL A 155 15.67 -25.74 55.59
C VAL A 155 16.59 -25.69 54.37
N TYR A 156 17.79 -26.21 54.59
CA TYR A 156 18.94 -26.36 53.71
C TYR A 156 18.65 -26.94 52.33
N GLY A 157 19.51 -26.56 51.38
CA GLY A 157 19.45 -26.96 49.99
C GLY A 157 19.66 -28.46 49.75
N VAL A 158 19.07 -28.92 48.65
CA VAL A 158 19.53 -30.09 47.90
C VAL A 158 19.24 -29.83 46.43
N THR A 159 20.30 -29.68 45.64
CA THR A 159 20.29 -29.92 44.20
C THR A 159 20.05 -31.41 43.95
N LEU A 160 19.02 -31.79 43.20
CA LEU A 160 18.98 -33.09 42.53
C LEU A 160 18.20 -33.00 41.22
N ALA A 161 18.93 -33.17 40.13
CA ALA A 161 18.42 -33.64 38.86
C ALA A 161 17.73 -35.00 39.03
N ILE A 162 16.68 -35.28 38.24
CA ILE A 162 16.42 -36.59 37.63
C ILE A 162 15.52 -36.37 36.41
N LEU A 163 16.16 -36.48 35.25
CA LEU A 163 15.58 -36.95 34.00
C LEU A 163 15.35 -38.47 34.14
N ALA A 164 14.33 -39.00 33.46
CA ALA A 164 14.08 -40.42 33.17
C ALA A 164 13.17 -41.21 34.14
N ILE A 165 11.85 -41.09 33.97
CA ILE A 165 10.93 -42.24 33.84
C ILE A 165 9.87 -41.89 32.78
N HIS A 166 10.28 -41.90 31.51
CA HIS A 166 9.34 -41.86 30.38
C HIS A 166 9.75 -42.81 29.27
N LEU A 167 10.25 -43.99 29.63
CA LEU A 167 10.46 -45.12 28.74
C LEU A 167 10.38 -46.39 29.59
N PHE A 168 9.17 -46.91 29.76
CA PHE A 168 8.81 -48.33 29.95
C PHE A 168 7.29 -48.42 30.25
N ARG A 169 6.46 -47.83 29.38
CA ARG A 169 5.12 -48.38 29.10
C ARG A 169 5.26 -49.22 27.85
N LYS A 170 5.74 -50.45 28.02
CA LYS A 170 5.57 -51.52 27.05
C LYS A 170 5.56 -52.86 27.80
N ASP A 171 4.46 -53.57 27.59
CA ASP A 171 4.19 -54.97 27.91
C ASP A 171 3.84 -55.32 29.37
N ARG A 172 2.55 -55.18 29.70
CA ARG A 172 1.74 -56.33 30.11
C ARG A 172 0.25 -56.09 29.90
#